data_AF-A0A7W4C5Q3-F1
#
_entry.id   AF-A0A7W4C5Q3-F1
#
_cell.length_a   1.000
_cell.length_b   1.000
_cell.length_c   1.000
_cell.angle_alpha   90.00
_cell.angle_beta   90.00
_cell.angle_gamma   90.00
#
_symmetry.space_group_name_H-M   'P 1'
#
loop_
_entity.id
_entity.type
_entity.pdbx_description
1 polymer ?
#
loop_
_entity_poly.entity_id
_entity_poly.type
_entity_poly.pdbx_seq_one_letter_code
_entity_poly.pdbx_strand_id
1 'polypeptide(L)'
;MPITVSKTSEQWKISASQRVTVDPLLDCLVLLTEHFGSPCSIDSLAAGLPLSSSVISPELVPQAAARAGLSAKLSRKDLNQISEILLPCILLFKDKKACVLREIDLENDKAVIQLPETGGEDTLTLEALESLYVGYLFLVKQDYRGDKSFDVHLHDNSTHWLMQSIKDSAPIYRDALIASVLVNLFALVSPLFIMNVYDKVVPNLAFESLWVLAIGASIAYLFDFIMRQLRSYLIDIAGKKVDIIVSS
;
A
#
# COMPACT_ATOMS: atom_id res chain seq x y z
N MET A 1 -11.08 -75.82 16.12
CA MET A 1 -11.94 -74.73 15.61
C MET A 1 -11.14 -73.45 15.66
N PRO A 2 -10.77 -72.83 14.52
CA PRO A 2 -10.02 -71.58 14.54
C PRO A 2 -10.96 -70.41 14.83
N ILE A 3 -10.54 -69.54 15.73
CA ILE A 3 -11.21 -68.29 16.08
C ILE A 3 -10.84 -67.26 15.00
N THR A 4 -11.83 -66.82 14.22
CA THR A 4 -11.70 -65.78 13.21
C THR A 4 -11.43 -64.43 13.89
N VAL A 5 -10.18 -63.97 13.84
CA VAL A 5 -9.81 -62.61 14.25
C VAL A 5 -10.19 -61.64 13.13
N SER A 6 -11.26 -60.87 13.35
CA SER A 6 -11.66 -59.75 12.50
C SER A 6 -10.59 -58.66 12.54
N LYS A 7 -9.84 -58.49 11.45
CA LYS A 7 -8.97 -57.32 11.24
C LYS A 7 -9.81 -56.05 11.30
N THR A 8 -9.70 -55.30 12.39
CA THR A 8 -10.22 -53.93 12.47
C THR A 8 -9.31 -53.07 11.60
N SER A 9 -9.85 -52.47 10.53
CA SER A 9 -9.12 -51.55 9.66
C SER A 9 -8.83 -50.27 10.45
N GLU A 10 -7.56 -49.99 10.70
CA GLU A 10 -7.14 -48.70 11.22
C GLU A 10 -7.44 -47.62 10.17
N GLN A 11 -8.41 -46.76 10.47
CA GLN A 11 -8.76 -45.59 9.66
C GLN A 11 -8.11 -44.34 10.28
N TRP A 12 -7.73 -43.38 9.44
CA TRP A 12 -7.17 -42.12 9.90
C TRP A 12 -8.18 -41.36 10.79
N LYS A 13 -7.78 -41.06 12.02
CA LYS A 13 -8.55 -40.21 12.94
C LYS A 13 -8.22 -38.75 12.63
N ILE A 14 -9.06 -38.11 11.82
CA ILE A 14 -8.98 -36.66 11.59
C ILE A 14 -9.44 -35.97 12.87
N SER A 15 -8.64 -35.05 13.40
CA SER A 15 -9.00 -34.27 14.58
C SER A 15 -10.28 -33.47 14.30
N ALA A 16 -11.26 -33.54 15.21
CA ALA A 16 -12.53 -32.81 15.07
C ALA A 16 -12.34 -31.28 15.04
N SER A 17 -11.18 -30.78 15.47
CA SER A 17 -10.77 -29.37 15.35
C SER A 17 -10.31 -28.97 13.95
N GLN A 18 -9.99 -29.94 13.08
CA GLN A 18 -9.61 -29.67 11.70
C GLN A 18 -10.88 -29.45 10.88
N ARG A 19 -11.08 -28.20 10.43
CA ARG A 19 -12.20 -27.87 9.55
C ARG A 19 -12.01 -28.59 8.22
N VAL A 20 -12.93 -29.49 7.91
CA VAL A 20 -13.04 -30.18 6.60
C VAL A 20 -13.97 -29.40 5.66
N THR A 21 -14.62 -28.35 6.16
CA THR A 21 -15.54 -27.49 5.38
C THR A 21 -14.79 -26.31 4.80
N VAL A 22 -14.75 -26.26 3.47
CA VAL A 22 -14.16 -25.17 2.68
C VAL A 22 -15.21 -24.07 2.57
N ASP A 23 -14.82 -22.82 2.86
CA ASP A 23 -15.66 -21.65 2.60
C ASP A 23 -15.00 -20.85 1.48
N PRO A 24 -15.44 -21.04 0.22
CA PRO A 24 -14.75 -20.48 -0.94
C PRO A 24 -14.53 -18.97 -0.86
N LEU A 25 -15.47 -18.23 -0.25
CA LEU A 25 -15.39 -16.77 -0.18
C LEU A 25 -14.44 -16.30 0.93
N LEU A 26 -14.49 -16.93 2.10
CA LEU A 26 -13.53 -16.63 3.17
C LEU A 26 -12.12 -17.05 2.78
N ASP A 27 -11.97 -18.20 2.16
CA ASP A 27 -10.67 -18.70 1.68
C ASP A 27 -10.10 -17.76 0.60
N CYS A 28 -10.92 -17.29 -0.35
CA CYS A 28 -10.50 -16.25 -1.30
C CYS A 28 -10.10 -14.94 -0.60
N LEU A 29 -10.81 -14.54 0.46
CA LEU A 29 -10.42 -13.37 1.25
C LEU A 29 -9.06 -13.59 1.92
N VAL A 30 -8.79 -14.77 2.51
CA VAL A 30 -7.47 -15.09 3.08
C VAL A 30 -6.37 -14.92 2.04
N LEU A 31 -6.54 -15.49 0.84
CA LEU A 31 -5.58 -15.35 -0.26
C LEU A 31 -5.36 -13.89 -0.69
N LEU A 32 -6.39 -13.05 -0.61
CA LEU A 32 -6.25 -11.62 -0.87
C LEU A 32 -5.54 -10.91 0.29
N THR A 33 -5.81 -11.26 1.54
CA THR A 33 -5.13 -10.67 2.69
C THR A 33 -3.64 -10.96 2.70
N GLU A 34 -3.23 -12.17 2.29
CA GLU A 34 -1.82 -12.50 2.06
C GLU A 34 -1.22 -11.65 0.94
N HIS A 35 -1.94 -11.48 -0.17
CA HIS A 35 -1.48 -10.67 -1.30
C HIS A 35 -1.30 -9.18 -0.96
N PHE A 36 -2.21 -8.60 -0.18
CA PHE A 36 -2.10 -7.21 0.29
C PHE A 36 -1.13 -7.06 1.49
N GLY A 37 -0.46 -8.14 1.92
CA GLY A 37 0.60 -8.10 2.94
C GLY A 37 0.11 -8.08 4.39
N SER A 38 -1.15 -8.44 4.65
CA SER A 38 -1.75 -8.49 6.00
C SER A 38 -2.48 -9.82 6.22
N PRO A 39 -1.75 -10.95 6.36
CA PRO A 39 -2.34 -12.28 6.44
C PRO A 39 -3.31 -12.38 7.62
N CYS A 40 -4.57 -12.73 7.33
CA CYS A 40 -5.60 -12.92 8.34
C CYS A 40 -6.08 -14.37 8.34
N SER A 41 -6.32 -14.91 9.54
CA SER A 41 -6.95 -16.23 9.65
C SER A 41 -8.45 -16.17 9.34
N ILE A 42 -9.01 -17.28 8.84
CA ILE A 42 -10.44 -17.43 8.55
C ILE A 42 -11.29 -17.05 9.77
N ASP A 43 -10.90 -17.50 10.97
CA ASP A 43 -11.64 -17.19 12.19
C ASP A 43 -11.64 -15.69 12.52
N SER A 44 -10.57 -14.97 12.18
CA SER A 44 -10.48 -13.51 12.37
C SER A 44 -11.42 -12.77 11.40
N LEU A 45 -11.53 -13.26 10.16
CA LEU A 45 -12.46 -12.74 9.15
C LEU A 45 -13.92 -13.05 9.50
N ALA A 46 -14.18 -14.23 10.05
CA ALA A 46 -15.50 -14.72 10.45
C ALA A 46 -16.01 -14.11 11.78
N ALA A 47 -15.10 -13.60 12.62
CA ALA A 47 -15.44 -13.15 13.96
C ALA A 47 -16.52 -12.05 13.98
N GLY A 48 -17.58 -12.29 14.75
CA GLY A 48 -18.68 -11.34 14.94
C GLY A 48 -19.68 -11.27 13.78
N LEU A 49 -19.53 -12.09 12.74
CA LEU A 49 -20.49 -12.19 11.65
C LEU A 49 -21.65 -13.13 12.04
N PRO A 50 -22.90 -12.80 11.67
CA PRO A 50 -24.04 -13.69 11.85
C PRO A 50 -24.00 -14.81 10.80
N LEU A 51 -23.18 -15.83 11.04
CA LEU A 51 -23.09 -16.99 10.16
C LEU A 51 -24.29 -17.91 10.40
N SER A 52 -25.22 -17.97 9.45
CA SER A 52 -26.37 -18.90 9.47
C SER A 52 -26.00 -20.32 9.03
N SER A 53 -24.86 -20.48 8.35
CA SER A 53 -24.36 -21.73 7.78
C SER A 53 -22.83 -21.82 7.93
N SER A 54 -22.24 -22.97 7.60
CA SER A 54 -20.79 -23.17 7.55
C SER A 54 -20.08 -22.37 6.45
N VAL A 55 -20.84 -21.60 5.65
CA VAL A 55 -20.36 -20.78 4.53
C VAL A 55 -20.93 -19.37 4.70
N ILE A 56 -20.10 -18.36 4.44
CA ILE A 56 -20.48 -16.95 4.45
C ILE A 56 -21.40 -16.62 3.26
N SER A 57 -22.42 -15.80 3.51
CA SER A 57 -23.23 -15.25 2.42
C SER A 57 -22.47 -14.13 1.70
N PRO A 58 -22.64 -13.97 0.37
CA PRO A 58 -21.99 -12.89 -0.39
C PRO A 58 -22.22 -11.49 0.20
N GLU A 59 -23.36 -11.26 0.85
CA GLU A 59 -23.70 -9.99 1.51
C GLU A 59 -22.79 -9.63 2.70
N LEU A 60 -22.21 -10.64 3.35
CA LEU A 60 -21.33 -10.48 4.50
C LEU A 60 -19.85 -10.35 4.10
N VAL A 61 -19.50 -10.59 2.83
CA VAL A 61 -18.12 -10.48 2.32
C VAL A 61 -17.53 -9.07 2.53
N PRO A 62 -18.24 -7.96 2.27
CA PRO A 62 -17.74 -6.62 2.57
C PRO A 62 -17.43 -6.42 4.07
N GLN A 63 -18.23 -7.01 4.95
CA GLN A 63 -18.02 -6.92 6.40
C GLN A 63 -16.81 -7.75 6.83
N ALA A 64 -16.67 -8.97 6.31
CA ALA A 64 -15.50 -9.82 6.55
C ALA A 64 -14.21 -9.15 6.06
N ALA A 65 -14.22 -8.61 4.84
CA ALA A 65 -13.10 -7.88 4.24
C ALA A 65 -12.69 -6.67 5.09
N ALA A 66 -13.65 -5.89 5.58
CA ALA A 66 -13.39 -4.69 6.39
C ALA A 66 -12.62 -4.98 7.68
N ARG A 67 -12.70 -6.21 8.20
CA ARG A 67 -11.94 -6.66 9.38
C ARG A 67 -10.46 -6.86 9.07
N ALA A 68 -10.14 -7.20 7.83
CA ALA A 68 -8.76 -7.35 7.36
C ALA A 68 -8.17 -6.05 6.80
N GLY A 69 -8.84 -4.91 7.00
CA GLY A 69 -8.43 -3.66 6.36
C GLY A 69 -8.64 -3.66 4.84
N LEU A 70 -9.54 -4.50 4.32
CA LEU A 70 -9.90 -4.55 2.91
C LEU A 70 -11.32 -4.00 2.72
N SER A 71 -11.55 -3.30 1.62
CA SER A 71 -12.89 -2.89 1.20
C SER A 71 -13.30 -3.73 0.00
N ALA A 72 -14.28 -4.61 0.19
CA ALA A 72 -14.88 -5.39 -0.90
C ALA A 72 -16.22 -4.80 -1.34
N LYS A 73 -16.47 -4.74 -2.66
CA LYS A 73 -17.72 -4.29 -3.24
C LYS A 73 -18.21 -5.26 -4.32
N LEU A 74 -19.43 -5.76 -4.16
CA LEU A 74 -20.09 -6.60 -5.16
C LEU A 74 -20.43 -5.76 -6.41
N SER A 75 -20.06 -6.24 -7.58
CA SER A 75 -20.36 -5.64 -8.87
C SER A 75 -20.72 -6.71 -9.89
N ARG A 76 -21.63 -6.37 -10.81
CA ARG A 76 -21.94 -7.20 -11.98
C ARG A 76 -21.13 -6.71 -13.17
N LYS A 77 -20.28 -7.56 -13.74
CA LYS A 77 -19.42 -7.25 -14.90
C LYS A 77 -19.08 -8.54 -15.64
N ASP A 78 -19.04 -8.47 -16.97
CA ASP A 78 -18.53 -9.55 -17.80
C ASP A 78 -16.99 -9.54 -17.80
N LEU A 79 -16.35 -10.69 -18.12
CA LEU A 79 -14.89 -10.83 -18.11
C LEU A 79 -14.20 -9.79 -19.00
N ASN A 80 -14.79 -9.47 -20.16
CA ASN A 80 -14.28 -8.47 -21.11
C ASN A 80 -14.37 -7.02 -20.59
N GLN A 81 -15.11 -6.76 -19.50
CA GLN A 81 -15.26 -5.43 -18.90
C GLN A 81 -14.41 -5.26 -17.63
N ILE A 82 -13.66 -6.31 -17.26
CA ILE A 82 -12.71 -6.27 -16.16
C ILE A 82 -11.42 -5.65 -16.69
N SER A 83 -11.06 -4.48 -16.17
CA SER A 83 -9.79 -3.85 -16.48
C SER A 83 -8.72 -4.37 -15.54
N GLU A 84 -7.49 -4.57 -16.03
CA GLU A 84 -6.33 -5.00 -15.24
C GLU A 84 -6.11 -4.15 -13.97
N ILE A 85 -6.47 -2.86 -14.01
CA ILE A 85 -6.39 -1.94 -12.87
C ILE A 85 -7.27 -2.36 -11.67
N LEU A 86 -8.27 -3.22 -11.88
CA LEU A 86 -9.22 -3.69 -10.86
C LEU A 86 -8.81 -5.03 -10.24
N LEU A 87 -7.70 -5.62 -10.68
CA LEU A 87 -7.17 -6.87 -10.17
C LEU A 87 -6.27 -6.63 -8.94
N PRO A 88 -6.18 -7.59 -8.00
CA PRO A 88 -6.91 -8.86 -7.98
C PRO A 88 -8.36 -8.71 -7.51
N CYS A 89 -9.27 -9.52 -8.06
CA CYS A 89 -10.69 -9.51 -7.69
C CYS A 89 -11.23 -10.92 -7.41
N ILE A 90 -12.32 -11.04 -6.66
CA ILE A 90 -12.95 -12.35 -6.39
C ILE A 90 -14.06 -12.59 -7.41
N LEU A 91 -13.98 -13.67 -8.17
CA LEU A 91 -15.02 -14.10 -9.10
C LEU A 91 -15.97 -15.09 -8.43
N LEU A 92 -17.27 -14.97 -8.70
CA LEU A 92 -18.25 -15.97 -8.30
C LEU A 92 -18.51 -16.96 -9.43
N PHE A 93 -18.35 -18.23 -9.12
CA PHE A 93 -18.58 -19.35 -10.03
C PHE A 93 -19.92 -20.04 -9.77
N LYS A 94 -20.31 -20.87 -10.74
CA LYS A 94 -21.42 -21.82 -10.59
C LYS A 94 -21.15 -22.75 -9.39
N ASP A 95 -22.22 -23.35 -8.86
CA ASP A 95 -22.16 -24.26 -7.71
C ASP A 95 -21.67 -23.63 -6.39
N LYS A 96 -21.85 -22.32 -6.21
CA LYS A 96 -21.45 -21.57 -4.99
C LYS A 96 -19.93 -21.60 -4.72
N LYS A 97 -19.13 -21.75 -5.78
CA LYS A 97 -17.67 -21.63 -5.70
C LYS A 97 -17.21 -20.20 -5.95
N ALA A 98 -15.98 -19.89 -5.54
CA ALA A 98 -15.34 -18.62 -5.79
C ALA A 98 -13.85 -18.85 -6.11
N CYS A 99 -13.25 -17.93 -6.86
CA CYS A 99 -11.81 -17.90 -7.09
C CYS A 99 -11.30 -16.46 -7.07
N VAL A 100 -10.00 -16.29 -6.89
CA VAL A 100 -9.35 -14.99 -7.07
C VAL A 100 -8.82 -14.91 -8.50
N LEU A 101 -9.21 -13.88 -9.24
CA LEU A 101 -8.60 -13.53 -10.52
C LEU A 101 -7.38 -12.65 -10.25
N ARG A 102 -6.20 -13.16 -10.61
CA ARG A 102 -4.92 -12.45 -10.45
C ARG A 102 -4.59 -11.64 -11.68
N GLU A 103 -4.68 -12.27 -12.84
CA GLU A 103 -4.31 -11.67 -14.13
C GLU A 103 -5.32 -12.10 -15.20
N ILE A 104 -5.58 -11.20 -16.15
CA ILE A 104 -6.41 -11.47 -17.32
C ILE A 104 -5.71 -10.88 -18.54
N ASP A 105 -5.50 -11.70 -19.55
CA ASP A 105 -4.90 -11.34 -20.83
C ASP A 105 -5.89 -11.66 -21.95
N LEU A 106 -6.54 -10.60 -22.45
CA LEU A 106 -7.52 -10.68 -23.52
C LEU A 106 -6.88 -10.91 -24.90
N GLU A 107 -5.59 -10.59 -25.08
CA GLU A 107 -4.90 -10.75 -26.36
C GLU A 107 -4.46 -12.20 -26.57
N ASN A 108 -4.02 -12.87 -25.50
CA ASN A 108 -3.54 -14.25 -25.53
C ASN A 108 -4.57 -15.28 -25.06
N ASP A 109 -5.81 -14.87 -24.79
CA ASP A 109 -6.92 -15.70 -24.31
C ASP A 109 -6.59 -16.48 -23.02
N LYS A 110 -5.92 -15.81 -22.07
CA LYS A 110 -5.43 -16.45 -20.82
C LYS A 110 -5.87 -15.69 -19.59
N ALA A 111 -6.28 -16.42 -18.57
CA ALA A 111 -6.54 -15.87 -17.24
C ALA A 111 -5.82 -16.71 -16.18
N VAL A 112 -5.16 -16.03 -15.25
CA VAL A 112 -4.54 -16.66 -14.08
C VAL A 112 -5.49 -16.53 -12.91
N ILE A 113 -6.02 -17.67 -12.48
CA ILE A 113 -6.88 -17.76 -11.31
C ILE A 113 -6.17 -18.47 -10.17
N GLN A 114 -6.56 -18.14 -8.95
CA GLN A 114 -6.13 -18.83 -7.76
C GLN A 114 -7.35 -19.45 -7.08
N LEU A 115 -7.32 -20.78 -6.94
CA LEU A 115 -8.40 -21.54 -6.33
C LEU A 115 -8.19 -21.63 -4.81
N PRO A 116 -9.24 -21.40 -4.00
CA PRO A 116 -9.13 -21.51 -2.54
C PRO A 116 -8.85 -22.95 -2.07
N GLU A 117 -9.32 -23.95 -2.83
CA GLU A 117 -9.19 -25.38 -2.47
C GLU A 117 -7.74 -25.88 -2.52
N THR A 118 -6.94 -25.37 -3.47
CA THR A 118 -5.56 -25.81 -3.70
C THR A 118 -4.53 -24.75 -3.27
N GLY A 119 -4.95 -23.48 -3.17
CA GLY A 119 -4.06 -22.33 -2.98
C GLY A 119 -3.14 -22.05 -4.18
N GLY A 120 -3.12 -22.94 -5.18
CA GLY A 120 -2.28 -22.85 -6.36
C GLY A 120 -2.85 -21.92 -7.43
N GLU A 121 -1.95 -21.42 -8.26
CA GLU A 121 -2.29 -20.66 -9.47
C GLU A 121 -2.53 -21.62 -10.63
N ASP A 122 -3.71 -21.53 -11.23
CA ASP A 122 -4.08 -22.27 -12.42
C ASP A 122 -4.33 -21.28 -13.56
N THR A 123 -3.80 -21.60 -14.74
CA THR A 123 -4.06 -20.83 -15.96
C THR A 123 -5.20 -21.47 -16.73
N LEU A 124 -6.25 -20.70 -17.01
CA LEU A 124 -7.40 -21.13 -17.80
C LEU A 124 -7.52 -20.28 -19.07
N THR A 125 -8.16 -20.85 -20.09
CA THR A 125 -8.61 -20.06 -21.25
C THR A 125 -9.79 -19.20 -20.85
N LEU A 126 -9.97 -18.06 -21.54
CA LEU A 126 -11.04 -17.13 -21.23
C LEU A 126 -12.42 -17.77 -21.42
N GLU A 127 -12.57 -18.61 -22.46
CA GLU A 127 -13.77 -19.39 -22.74
C GLU A 127 -14.13 -20.35 -21.60
N ALA A 128 -13.13 -21.05 -21.04
CA ALA A 128 -13.34 -21.97 -19.93
C ALA A 128 -13.75 -21.22 -18.66
N LEU A 129 -13.12 -20.07 -18.41
CA LEU A 129 -13.45 -19.20 -17.28
C LEU A 129 -14.86 -18.62 -17.40
N GLU A 130 -15.26 -18.17 -18.59
CA GLU A 130 -16.59 -17.63 -18.86
C GLU A 130 -17.69 -18.66 -18.65
N SER A 131 -17.44 -19.93 -19.00
CA SER A 131 -18.38 -21.02 -18.76
C SER A 131 -18.64 -21.27 -17.26
N LEU A 132 -17.65 -21.02 -16.39
CA LEU A 132 -17.77 -21.19 -14.94
C LEU A 132 -18.32 -19.95 -14.24
N TYR A 133 -18.09 -18.76 -14.81
CA TYR A 133 -18.41 -17.47 -14.22
C TYR A 133 -19.92 -17.14 -14.26
N VAL A 134 -20.43 -16.56 -13.16
CA VAL A 134 -21.87 -16.23 -12.99
C VAL A 134 -22.17 -14.78 -13.35
N GLY A 135 -21.17 -13.95 -13.66
CA GLY A 135 -21.35 -12.52 -13.98
C GLY A 135 -21.22 -11.57 -12.79
N TYR A 136 -20.97 -12.10 -11.59
CA TYR A 136 -20.78 -11.31 -10.37
C TYR A 136 -19.35 -11.45 -9.84
N LEU A 137 -18.77 -10.33 -9.43
CA LEU A 137 -17.43 -10.27 -8.84
C LEU A 137 -17.38 -9.31 -7.65
N PHE A 138 -16.44 -9.54 -6.74
CA PHE A 138 -16.08 -8.56 -5.71
C PHE A 138 -14.82 -7.81 -6.12
N LEU A 139 -14.95 -6.50 -6.24
CA LEU A 139 -13.82 -5.59 -6.34
C LEU A 139 -13.27 -5.39 -4.94
N VAL A 140 -11.99 -5.71 -4.74
CA VAL A 140 -11.33 -5.59 -3.45
C VAL A 140 -10.22 -4.57 -3.56
N LYS A 141 -10.19 -3.62 -2.63
CA LYS A 141 -9.08 -2.69 -2.45
C LYS A 141 -8.58 -2.79 -1.02
N GLN A 142 -7.29 -2.54 -0.82
CA GLN A 142 -6.79 -2.27 0.51
C GLN A 142 -7.36 -0.93 0.98
N ASP A 143 -8.07 -0.95 2.11
CA ASP A 143 -8.53 0.27 2.74
C ASP A 143 -7.33 0.85 3.49
N TYR A 144 -6.85 2.02 3.05
CA TYR A 144 -5.80 2.74 3.76
C TYR A 144 -6.44 3.37 5.00
N ARG A 145 -6.77 2.52 5.99
CA ARG A 145 -7.14 2.97 7.32
C ARG A 145 -5.84 3.44 7.94
N GLY A 146 -5.61 4.75 7.84
CA GLY A 146 -4.45 5.44 8.40
C GLY A 146 -4.36 5.40 9.92
N ASP A 147 -5.06 4.49 10.60
CA ASP A 147 -4.86 4.28 12.02
C ASP A 147 -5.39 2.91 12.49
N LYS A 148 -4.45 2.07 12.95
CA LYS A 148 -4.48 1.20 14.14
C LYS A 148 -3.54 0.02 14.00
N SER A 149 -2.43 0.11 14.74
CA SER A 149 -1.55 -0.99 15.14
C SER A 149 -1.06 -1.86 13.97
N PHE A 150 0.02 -1.41 13.34
CA PHE A 150 0.95 -2.31 12.68
C PHE A 150 1.55 -3.20 13.78
N ASP A 151 0.91 -4.33 14.07
CA ASP A 151 1.57 -5.44 14.76
C ASP A 151 2.60 -6.01 13.77
N VAL A 152 3.79 -5.43 13.86
CA VAL A 152 5.01 -5.86 13.16
C VAL A 152 5.40 -7.22 13.73
N HIS A 153 4.79 -8.27 13.18
CA HIS A 153 5.40 -9.59 13.09
C HIS A 153 5.74 -9.90 11.63
N LEU A 154 6.55 -9.03 11.03
CA LEU A 154 7.39 -9.40 9.90
C LEU A 154 8.83 -9.09 10.28
N HIS A 155 9.47 -10.16 10.72
CA HIS A 155 10.91 -10.28 10.83
C HIS A 155 11.49 -10.08 9.43
N ASP A 156 12.05 -8.90 9.15
CA ASP A 156 13.45 -8.72 8.72
C ASP A 156 13.66 -7.27 8.24
N ASN A 157 14.73 -6.65 8.75
CA ASN A 157 15.34 -5.39 8.31
C ASN A 157 14.50 -4.08 8.36
N SER A 158 14.29 -3.57 9.57
CA SER A 158 13.56 -2.35 9.94
C SER A 158 14.19 -1.00 9.54
N THR A 159 14.98 -0.94 8.45
CA THR A 159 15.53 0.32 7.94
C THR A 159 15.02 0.68 6.55
N HIS A 160 14.50 -0.27 5.77
CA HIS A 160 14.20 -0.02 4.36
C HIS A 160 12.81 0.60 4.09
N TRP A 161 11.78 0.29 4.89
CA TRP A 161 10.41 0.74 4.61
C TRP A 161 10.19 2.24 4.93
N LEU A 162 10.84 2.76 5.97
CA LEU A 162 10.88 4.19 6.28
C LEU A 162 11.66 4.97 5.21
N MET A 163 12.79 4.41 4.76
CA MET A 163 13.59 5.00 3.69
C MET A 163 12.80 5.03 2.38
N GLN A 164 11.99 4.00 2.09
CA GLN A 164 11.19 3.92 0.87
C GLN A 164 10.06 4.97 0.86
N SER A 165 9.36 5.18 1.98
CA SER A 165 8.34 6.24 2.10
C SER A 165 8.94 7.66 2.03
N ILE A 166 10.16 7.86 2.55
CA ILE A 166 10.92 9.10 2.37
C ILE A 166 11.36 9.27 0.91
N LYS A 167 11.70 8.17 0.22
CA LYS A 167 12.15 8.18 -1.18
C LYS A 167 11.04 8.57 -2.15
N ASP A 168 9.81 8.15 -1.88
CA ASP A 168 8.63 8.51 -2.68
C ASP A 168 8.22 9.98 -2.52
N SER A 169 8.63 10.63 -1.42
CA SER A 169 8.51 12.08 -1.20
C SER A 169 9.84 12.84 -1.35
N ALA A 170 10.89 12.19 -1.86
CA ALA A 170 12.25 12.73 -1.94
C ALA A 170 12.40 14.09 -2.64
N PRO A 171 11.65 14.46 -3.70
CA PRO A 171 11.86 15.77 -4.33
C PRO A 171 11.61 16.93 -3.35
N ILE A 172 10.57 16.83 -2.51
CA ILE A 172 10.21 17.91 -1.58
C ILE A 172 11.27 18.05 -0.47
N TYR A 173 11.74 16.93 0.09
CA TYR A 173 12.78 16.96 1.13
C TYR A 173 14.15 17.37 0.58
N ARG A 174 14.50 16.94 -0.65
CA ARG A 174 15.74 17.35 -1.31
C ARG A 174 15.76 18.85 -1.56
N ASP A 175 14.65 19.41 -2.05
CA ASP A 175 14.55 20.83 -2.32
C ASP A 175 14.62 21.66 -1.02
N ALA A 176 13.99 21.18 0.07
CA ALA A 176 14.11 21.80 1.40
C ALA A 176 15.55 21.77 1.95
N LEU A 177 16.27 20.67 1.73
CA LEU A 177 17.65 20.49 2.18
C LEU A 177 18.60 21.40 1.38
N ILE A 178 18.46 21.43 0.04
CA ILE A 178 19.22 22.32 -0.84
C ILE A 178 18.95 23.79 -0.48
N ALA A 179 17.69 24.18 -0.28
CA ALA A 179 17.33 25.52 0.17
C ALA A 179 17.99 25.86 1.52
N SER A 180 18.07 24.89 2.43
CA SER A 180 18.68 25.10 3.74
C SER A 180 20.19 25.31 3.68
N VAL A 181 20.88 24.54 2.83
CA VAL A 181 22.31 24.72 2.57
C VAL A 181 22.57 26.07 1.89
N LEU A 182 21.75 26.47 0.91
CA LEU A 182 21.90 27.75 0.21
C LEU A 182 21.69 28.96 1.14
N VAL A 183 20.69 28.94 2.02
CA VAL A 183 20.48 30.00 3.03
C VAL A 183 21.71 30.14 3.93
N ASN A 184 22.25 29.02 4.41
CA ASN A 184 23.46 29.06 5.24
C ASN A 184 24.68 29.58 4.46
N LEU A 185 24.79 29.30 3.16
CA LEU A 185 25.84 29.84 2.31
C LEU A 185 25.67 31.36 2.09
N PHE A 186 24.44 31.84 1.86
CA PHE A 186 24.17 33.27 1.70
C PHE A 186 24.36 34.06 3.00
N ALA A 187 24.16 33.44 4.18
CA ALA A 187 24.47 34.07 5.45
C ALA A 187 25.96 34.48 5.57
N LEU A 188 26.87 33.81 4.85
CA LEU A 188 28.30 34.16 4.80
C LEU A 188 28.60 35.38 3.91
N VAL A 189 27.65 35.82 3.08
CA VAL A 189 27.83 37.00 2.21
C VAL A 189 28.00 38.26 3.04
N SER A 190 27.27 38.40 4.16
CA SER A 190 27.36 39.59 5.02
C SER A 190 28.77 39.80 5.59
N PRO A 191 29.40 38.82 6.28
CA PRO A 191 30.78 38.94 6.73
C PRO A 191 31.78 39.19 5.60
N LEU A 192 31.66 38.47 4.48
CA LEU A 192 32.58 38.62 3.34
C LEU A 192 32.44 39.97 2.62
N PHE A 193 31.23 40.51 2.56
CA PHE A 193 30.98 41.84 2.02
C PHE A 193 31.61 42.92 2.90
N ILE A 194 31.36 42.86 4.22
CA ILE A 194 31.96 43.79 5.19
C ILE A 194 33.48 43.71 5.09
N MET A 195 34.06 42.51 5.12
CA MET A 195 35.50 42.31 5.01
C MET A 195 36.07 42.89 3.70
N ASN A 196 35.45 42.61 2.55
CA ASN A 196 35.92 43.18 1.27
C ASN A 196 35.79 44.71 1.21
N VAL A 197 34.71 45.26 1.74
CA VAL A 197 34.50 46.72 1.76
C VAL A 197 35.54 47.39 2.64
N TYR A 198 35.76 46.89 3.87
CA TYR A 198 36.72 47.46 4.81
C TYR A 198 38.17 47.26 4.37
N ASP A 199 38.55 46.10 3.84
CA ASP A 199 39.95 45.81 3.49
C ASP A 199 40.36 46.42 2.15
N LYS A 200 39.43 46.46 1.17
CA LYS A 200 39.77 46.87 -0.20
C LYS A 200 39.13 48.16 -0.66
N VAL A 201 37.90 48.45 -0.26
CA VAL A 201 37.13 49.55 -0.85
C VAL A 201 37.30 50.86 -0.08
N VAL A 202 37.21 50.81 1.25
CA VAL A 202 37.39 51.96 2.14
C VAL A 202 38.81 52.56 2.02
N PRO A 203 39.90 51.76 2.03
CA PRO A 203 41.26 52.32 1.99
C PRO A 203 41.64 52.85 0.60
N ASN A 204 41.18 52.20 -0.47
CA ASN A 204 41.54 52.57 -1.84
C ASN A 204 40.56 53.54 -2.51
N LEU A 205 39.53 54.01 -1.78
CA LEU A 205 38.48 54.90 -2.30
C LEU A 205 37.85 54.37 -3.62
N ALA A 206 37.74 53.05 -3.74
CA ALA A 206 37.34 52.38 -4.98
C ALA A 206 35.81 52.32 -5.12
N PHE A 207 35.18 53.49 -5.29
CA PHE A 207 33.71 53.61 -5.36
C PHE A 207 33.08 52.77 -6.48
N GLU A 208 33.77 52.58 -7.60
CA GLU A 208 33.32 51.71 -8.70
C GLU A 208 33.19 50.24 -8.27
N SER A 209 34.10 49.75 -7.42
CA SER A 209 33.99 48.39 -6.87
C SER A 209 32.94 48.30 -5.76
N LEU A 210 32.68 49.39 -5.03
CA LEU A 210 31.67 49.45 -3.97
C LEU A 210 30.26 49.15 -4.50
N TRP A 211 29.83 49.84 -5.56
CA TRP A 211 28.45 49.70 -6.05
C TRP A 211 28.22 48.33 -6.71
N VAL A 212 29.24 47.78 -7.39
CA VAL A 212 29.20 46.42 -7.94
C VAL A 212 29.06 45.39 -6.82
N LEU A 213 29.87 45.50 -5.75
CA LEU A 213 29.74 44.63 -4.58
C LEU A 213 28.39 44.82 -3.87
N ALA A 214 27.87 46.05 -3.80
CA ALA A 214 26.59 46.36 -3.17
C ALA A 214 25.41 45.75 -3.94
N ILE A 215 25.43 45.80 -5.28
CA ILE A 215 24.43 45.12 -6.11
C ILE A 215 24.52 43.60 -5.91
N GLY A 216 25.72 43.03 -5.93
CA GLY A 216 25.93 41.60 -5.69
C GLY A 216 25.39 41.15 -4.31
N ALA A 217 25.68 41.92 -3.27
CA ALA A 217 25.17 41.66 -1.92
C ALA A 217 23.64 41.83 -1.84
N SER A 218 23.08 42.85 -2.50
CA SER A 218 21.63 43.07 -2.54
C SER A 218 20.88 41.90 -3.20
N ILE A 219 21.39 41.39 -4.32
CA ILE A 219 20.84 40.20 -4.98
C ILE A 219 20.94 38.97 -4.05
N ALA A 220 22.09 38.76 -3.40
CA ALA A 220 22.25 37.66 -2.46
C ALA A 220 21.25 37.72 -1.29
N TYR A 221 21.01 38.92 -0.73
CA TYR A 221 20.01 39.11 0.33
C TYR A 221 18.58 38.87 -0.16
N LEU A 222 18.26 39.26 -1.39
CA LEU A 222 16.95 38.97 -1.98
C LEU A 222 16.71 37.46 -2.11
N PHE A 223 17.72 36.73 -2.58
CA PHE A 223 17.65 35.26 -2.65
C PHE A 223 17.56 34.61 -1.27
N ASP A 224 18.33 35.10 -0.30
CA ASP A 224 18.26 34.63 1.09
C ASP A 224 16.85 34.80 1.68
N PHE A 225 16.22 35.96 1.44
CA PHE A 225 14.86 36.24 1.87
C PHE A 225 13.84 35.28 1.25
N ILE A 226 13.89 35.08 -0.08
CA ILE A 226 12.98 34.15 -0.79
C ILE A 226 13.13 32.72 -0.24
N MET A 227 14.38 32.27 -0.03
CA MET A 227 14.64 30.91 0.46
C MET A 227 14.19 30.70 1.91
N ARG A 228 14.32 31.70 2.79
CA ARG A 228 13.74 31.64 4.15
C ARG A 228 12.23 31.52 4.11
N GLN A 229 11.59 32.19 3.16
CA GLN A 229 10.14 32.15 3.04
C GLN A 229 9.64 30.80 2.52
N LEU A 230 10.33 30.23 1.52
CA LEU A 230 10.10 28.87 1.04
C LEU A 230 10.27 27.83 2.16
N ARG A 231 11.34 27.95 2.97
CA ARG A 231 11.54 27.06 4.12
C ARG A 231 10.36 27.09 5.08
N SER A 232 9.90 28.29 5.44
CA SER A 232 8.77 28.46 6.37
C SER A 232 7.49 27.82 5.81
N TYR A 233 7.20 28.06 4.53
CA TYR A 233 6.05 27.48 3.85
C TYR A 233 6.10 25.93 3.81
N LEU A 234 7.28 25.36 3.56
CA LEU A 234 7.47 23.90 3.58
C LEU A 234 7.27 23.30 4.97
N ILE A 235 7.72 24.00 6.01
CA ILE A 235 7.49 23.61 7.42
C ILE A 235 6.00 23.67 7.75
N ASP A 236 5.29 24.71 7.31
CA ASP A 236 3.85 24.85 7.52
C ASP A 236 3.04 23.73 6.85
N ILE A 237 3.43 23.34 5.62
CA ILE A 237 2.83 22.19 4.93
C ILE A 237 3.12 20.90 5.68
N ALA A 238 4.36 20.69 6.13
CA ALA A 238 4.74 19.49 6.87
C ALA A 238 3.97 19.41 8.20
N GLY A 239 3.81 20.52 8.91
CA GLY A 239 3.03 20.61 10.15
C GLY A 239 1.55 20.25 9.94
N LYS A 240 0.92 20.82 8.90
CA LYS A 240 -0.47 20.49 8.56
C LYS A 240 -0.68 19.01 8.22
N LYS A 241 0.30 18.37 7.57
CA LYS A 241 0.23 16.92 7.29
C LYS A 241 0.31 16.08 8.55
N VAL A 242 1.05 16.51 9.57
CA VAL A 242 1.16 15.80 10.85
C VAL A 242 -0.10 15.98 11.71
N ASP A 243 -0.69 17.18 11.75
CA ASP A 243 -1.92 17.43 12.53
C ASP A 243 -3.11 16.61 12.03
N ILE A 244 -3.19 16.33 10.72
CA ILE A 244 -4.23 15.47 10.15
C ILE A 244 -4.09 14.02 10.65
N ILE A 245 -2.88 13.57 10.97
CA ILE A 245 -2.59 12.21 11.46
C ILE A 245 -2.82 12.11 12.98
N VAL A 246 -2.72 13.22 13.72
CA VAL A 246 -2.89 13.25 15.19
C VAL A 246 -4.35 13.55 15.61
N SER A 247 -5.20 14.05 14.70
CA SER A 247 -6.62 14.34 14.97
C SER A 247 -7.62 13.27 14.49
N SER A 248 -7.18 12.06 14.16
CA SER A 248 -8.06 10.90 13.85
C SER A 248 -7.62 9.67 14.61
#